data_AF-B5GC19-F1
#
_entry.id   AF-B5GC19-F1
#
_cell.length_a   1.000
_cell.length_b   1.000
_cell.length_c   1.000
_cell.angle_alpha   90.00
_cell.angle_beta   90.00
_cell.angle_gamma   90.00
#
_symmetry.space_group_name_H-M   'P 1'
#
loop_
_entity.id
_entity.type
_entity.pdbx_description
1 polymer ?
#
loop_
_entity_poly.entity_id
_entity_poly.type
_entity_poly.pdbx_seq_one_letter_code
_entity_poly.pdbx_strand_id
1 'polypeptide(L)'
;MDSAKLALRTSRRSRSGAAPSSPGAAPVGFAQAEAALVEHYPRLVRLAHLVLPASLGRARRVLAAHALTQRALPRPRDLAGRRVPGPRAAEAGGPGGVPARDAGYACVRLRVLREALRACGEGGGKARVPSGLPRVWGLRLFPRAGGSEEIALDQALSRLSAAARAAYALAHLEGLDAAATRALLAEAGARDADAALHEAAGVEVPAGAHAAALLASPEFDPCSLQARPTDLVRRRQGARALGAGAAVLLVCGAAFTGWSLTRAQEPAYVPSAAEREALDPARLTTVAPDAWETASRRDFSVWPARGDLLQDRALLGRALRAWAGPGARTHVSATPGTPLGGPAGSPKLLWAGHTAGADVVLFYDGLRLVRYAEAAGDGFGDPALDLVRADNVDETGAAVVAVARTDGNVRYLTAPWVKSVAQRDLRTPARASTPFTTEPDGTVWPFQQPGRTPAPDGGCTTWNTVQVTGRDGHARLYADLGDLLPAHLTTGPPGAPGEVDDLPPPERLGALGV
;
A
#
# COMPACT_ATOMS: atom_id res chain seq x y z
N MET A 1 39.68 -92.33 37.77
CA MET A 1 39.20 -91.97 39.12
C MET A 1 40.21 -91.01 39.72
N ASP A 2 39.69 -89.95 40.35
CA ASP A 2 40.35 -88.89 41.14
C ASP A 2 41.18 -87.78 40.47
N SER A 3 40.47 -86.72 40.08
CA SER A 3 40.46 -85.36 40.71
C SER A 3 41.48 -85.11 41.83
N ALA A 4 42.10 -83.95 42.07
CA ALA A 4 42.07 -82.60 41.50
C ALA A 4 43.13 -81.74 42.25
N LYS A 5 43.72 -80.72 41.60
CA LYS A 5 43.73 -79.30 42.07
C LYS A 5 44.72 -78.41 41.29
N LEU A 6 44.12 -77.59 40.44
CA LEU A 6 44.22 -76.11 40.35
C LEU A 6 45.55 -75.39 40.65
N ALA A 7 46.06 -74.66 39.65
CA ALA A 7 46.48 -73.26 39.82
C ALA A 7 46.51 -72.52 38.46
N LEU A 8 45.75 -71.43 38.38
CA LEU A 8 45.71 -70.49 37.26
C LEU A 8 47.04 -69.75 37.07
N ARG A 9 47.42 -69.50 35.82
CA ARG A 9 48.10 -68.26 35.38
C ARG A 9 48.01 -68.11 33.86
N THR A 10 47.04 -67.32 33.39
CA THR A 10 46.94 -66.93 31.98
C THR A 10 47.63 -65.58 31.78
N SER A 11 48.74 -65.63 31.04
CA SER A 11 49.47 -64.49 30.51
C SER A 11 48.67 -63.84 29.37
N ARG A 12 48.53 -62.50 29.40
CA ARG A 12 48.07 -61.72 28.25
C ARG A 12 49.12 -60.65 27.93
N ARG A 13 49.76 -60.80 26.76
CA ARG A 13 50.71 -59.86 26.18
C ARG A 13 50.06 -58.52 25.85
N SER A 14 50.83 -57.49 26.17
CA SER A 14 50.73 -56.08 25.78
C SER A 14 50.54 -55.87 24.26
N ARG A 15 49.63 -54.97 23.89
CA ARG A 15 49.71 -54.17 22.65
C ARG A 15 49.86 -52.70 23.03
N SER A 16 50.82 -52.09 22.36
CA SER A 16 51.27 -50.70 22.38
C SER A 16 50.16 -49.66 22.54
N GLY A 17 50.41 -48.68 23.41
CA GLY A 17 49.55 -47.52 23.65
C GLY A 17 49.54 -46.54 22.49
N ALA A 18 48.34 -46.15 22.07
CA ALA A 18 48.07 -44.88 21.42
C ALA A 18 47.52 -43.94 22.49
N ALA A 19 48.10 -42.74 22.60
CA ALA A 19 47.67 -41.71 23.53
C ALA A 19 46.17 -41.37 23.34
N PRO A 20 45.38 -41.18 24.42
CA PRO A 20 44.02 -40.71 24.27
C PRO A 20 44.04 -39.27 23.76
N SER A 21 43.59 -39.10 22.51
CA SER A 21 43.20 -37.83 21.93
C SER A 21 42.24 -37.11 22.88
N SER A 22 42.52 -35.83 23.17
CA SER A 22 41.71 -34.96 24.03
C SER A 22 40.21 -35.11 23.75
N PRO A 23 39.35 -35.21 24.79
CA PRO A 23 37.91 -35.29 24.59
C PRO A 23 37.44 -33.96 23.97
N GLY A 24 36.96 -34.04 22.72
CA GLY A 24 36.30 -32.91 22.07
C GLY A 24 35.05 -32.50 22.84
N ALA A 25 34.73 -31.19 22.81
CA ALA A 25 33.58 -30.62 23.50
C ALA A 25 32.29 -31.42 23.24
N ALA A 26 31.59 -31.77 24.32
CA ALA A 26 30.33 -32.49 24.26
C ALA A 26 29.29 -31.70 23.44
N PRO A 27 28.43 -32.38 22.65
CA PRO A 27 27.40 -31.70 21.88
C PRO A 27 26.43 -30.96 22.82
N VAL A 28 26.15 -29.70 22.50
CA VAL A 28 25.18 -28.87 23.24
C VAL A 28 23.80 -29.52 23.14
N GLY A 29 23.23 -29.89 24.28
CA GLY A 29 21.90 -30.50 24.35
C GLY A 29 20.78 -29.49 24.07
N PHE A 30 19.62 -29.97 23.61
CA PHE A 30 18.46 -29.10 23.33
C PHE A 30 18.06 -28.25 24.54
N ALA A 31 17.97 -28.88 25.71
CA ALA A 31 17.61 -28.20 26.96
C ALA A 31 18.61 -27.10 27.35
N GLN A 32 19.91 -27.25 27.02
CA GLN A 32 20.92 -26.23 27.28
C GLN A 32 20.76 -25.03 26.33
N ALA A 33 20.48 -25.29 25.06
CA ALA A 33 20.19 -24.23 24.08
C ALA A 33 18.87 -23.50 24.42
N GLU A 34 17.85 -24.21 24.89
CA GLU A 34 16.58 -23.64 25.32
C GLU A 34 16.74 -22.76 26.56
N ALA A 35 17.41 -23.26 27.59
CA ALA A 35 17.70 -22.48 28.80
C ALA A 35 18.49 -21.21 28.48
N ALA A 36 19.54 -21.32 27.64
CA ALA A 36 20.34 -20.17 27.23
C ALA A 36 19.55 -19.17 26.38
N LEU A 37 18.63 -19.64 25.52
CA LEU A 37 17.75 -18.77 24.74
C LEU A 37 16.83 -17.95 25.66
N VAL A 38 16.19 -18.60 26.64
CA VAL A 38 15.26 -17.94 27.57
C VAL A 38 15.99 -16.91 28.43
N GLU A 39 17.13 -17.29 28.99
CA GLU A 39 17.92 -16.44 29.86
C GLU A 39 18.49 -15.22 29.14
N HIS A 40 19.04 -15.41 27.94
CA HIS A 40 19.72 -14.35 27.19
C HIS A 40 18.86 -13.78 26.07
N TYR A 41 17.54 -13.96 26.13
CA TYR A 41 16.63 -13.57 25.06
C TYR A 41 16.77 -12.09 24.65
N PRO A 42 16.75 -11.10 25.56
CA PRO A 42 16.88 -9.70 25.17
C PRO A 42 18.22 -9.40 24.47
N ARG A 43 19.30 -10.02 24.94
CA ARG A 43 20.65 -9.86 24.38
C ARG A 43 20.75 -10.45 22.97
N LEU A 44 20.19 -11.63 22.76
CA LEU A 44 20.16 -12.30 21.45
C LEU A 44 19.27 -11.56 20.43
N VAL A 45 18.12 -11.06 20.85
CA VAL A 45 17.25 -10.24 19.98
C VAL A 45 17.95 -8.92 19.63
N ARG A 46 18.65 -8.29 20.58
CA ARG A 46 19.43 -7.09 20.34
C ARG A 46 20.54 -7.31 19.31
N LEU A 47 21.28 -8.42 19.42
CA LEU A 47 22.26 -8.82 18.41
C LEU A 47 21.62 -8.94 17.01
N ALA A 48 20.49 -9.63 16.88
CA ALA A 48 19.80 -9.76 15.60
C ALA A 48 19.33 -8.39 15.05
N HIS A 49 18.81 -7.53 15.91
CA HIS A 49 18.33 -6.19 15.54
C HIS A 49 19.44 -5.32 14.96
N LEU A 50 20.61 -5.30 15.61
CA LEU A 50 21.76 -4.53 15.16
C LEU A 50 22.25 -4.98 13.78
N VAL A 51 22.26 -6.29 13.50
CA VAL A 51 22.70 -6.83 12.21
C VAL A 51 21.74 -6.47 11.07
N LEU A 52 20.43 -6.54 11.33
CA LEU A 52 19.39 -6.25 10.34
C LEU A 52 19.46 -4.80 9.82
N PRO A 53 19.19 -4.56 8.53
CA PRO A 53 19.34 -3.23 7.94
C PRO A 53 18.18 -2.29 8.32
N ALA A 54 18.48 -1.00 8.40
CA ALA A 54 17.50 0.06 8.64
C ALA A 54 16.42 0.15 7.54
N SER A 55 16.71 -0.31 6.32
CA SER A 55 15.78 -0.35 5.17
C SER A 55 14.53 -1.20 5.39
N LEU A 56 14.53 -2.10 6.39
CA LEU A 56 13.32 -2.83 6.79
C LEU A 56 12.27 -1.93 7.45
N GLY A 57 12.65 -0.74 7.92
CA GLY A 57 11.84 0.13 8.75
C GLY A 57 11.80 -0.36 10.21
N ARG A 58 11.74 0.59 11.17
CA ARG A 58 11.92 0.33 12.62
C ARG A 58 11.05 -0.81 13.15
N ALA A 59 9.75 -0.78 12.90
CA ALA A 59 8.81 -1.78 13.42
C ALA A 59 9.05 -3.18 12.84
N ARG A 60 9.32 -3.28 11.53
CA ARG A 60 9.57 -4.59 10.88
C ARG A 60 10.93 -5.16 11.28
N ARG A 61 11.95 -4.30 11.47
CA ARG A 61 13.29 -4.67 11.96
C ARG A 61 13.20 -5.30 13.36
N VAL A 62 12.41 -4.73 14.27
CA VAL A 62 12.13 -5.30 15.60
C VAL A 62 11.47 -6.68 15.51
N LEU A 63 10.38 -6.81 14.75
CA LEU A 63 9.67 -8.08 14.65
C LEU A 63 10.52 -9.16 13.96
N ALA A 64 11.33 -8.78 12.98
CA ALA A 64 12.28 -9.66 12.32
C ALA A 64 13.34 -10.19 13.30
N ALA A 65 13.89 -9.32 14.16
CA ALA A 65 14.84 -9.72 15.19
C ALA A 65 14.24 -10.77 16.13
N HIS A 66 13.02 -10.55 16.63
CA HIS A 66 12.33 -11.56 17.44
C HIS A 66 12.10 -12.87 16.70
N ALA A 67 11.60 -12.82 15.45
CA ALA A 67 11.33 -14.02 14.68
C ALA A 67 12.60 -14.84 14.40
N LEU A 68 13.73 -14.19 14.13
CA LEU A 68 15.02 -14.85 13.91
C LEU A 68 15.54 -15.48 15.20
N THR A 69 15.48 -14.77 16.33
CA THR A 69 15.93 -15.30 17.62
C THR A 69 15.08 -16.48 18.08
N GLN A 70 13.75 -16.41 17.93
CA GLN A 70 12.86 -17.52 18.26
C GLN A 70 13.10 -18.76 17.39
N ARG A 71 13.51 -18.57 16.13
CA ARG A 71 13.84 -19.67 15.19
C ARG A 71 15.26 -20.19 15.34
N ALA A 72 16.11 -19.51 16.10
CA ALA A 72 17.49 -19.92 16.32
C ALA A 72 17.59 -21.19 17.17
N LEU A 73 16.53 -21.56 17.90
CA LEU A 73 16.53 -22.80 18.69
C LEU A 73 16.75 -24.02 17.78
N PRO A 74 17.75 -24.86 18.07
CA PRO A 74 18.00 -26.08 17.29
C PRO A 74 16.82 -27.04 17.35
N ARG A 75 16.46 -27.63 16.20
CA ARG A 75 15.52 -28.76 16.22
C ARG A 75 16.20 -29.95 16.89
N PRO A 76 15.47 -30.78 17.65
CA PRO A 76 16.05 -31.96 18.30
C PRO A 76 16.84 -32.88 17.33
N ARG A 77 16.42 -32.94 16.06
CA ARG A 77 17.11 -33.70 14.99
C ARG A 77 18.43 -33.08 14.51
N ASP A 78 18.60 -31.77 14.60
CA ASP A 78 19.83 -31.07 14.15
C ASP A 78 21.00 -31.26 15.15
N LEU A 79 20.67 -31.60 16.40
CA LEU A 79 21.64 -31.81 17.49
C LEU A 79 22.20 -33.22 17.52
N ALA A 80 21.57 -34.17 16.81
CA ALA A 80 21.98 -35.58 16.77
C ALA A 80 23.28 -35.85 15.98
N GLY A 81 23.98 -34.81 15.48
CA GLY A 81 25.20 -35.00 14.68
C GLY A 81 26.13 -33.80 14.52
N ARG A 82 25.94 -32.69 15.24
CA ARG A 82 26.73 -31.46 15.03
C ARG A 82 27.45 -31.03 16.30
N ARG A 83 28.78 -31.13 16.30
CA ARG A 83 29.67 -30.60 17.35
C ARG A 83 29.86 -29.11 17.12
N VAL A 84 29.44 -28.27 18.06
CA VAL A 84 29.78 -26.83 18.10
C VAL A 84 30.98 -26.68 19.02
N PRO A 85 32.16 -26.24 18.55
CA PRO A 85 33.28 -25.96 19.43
C PRO A 85 32.97 -24.74 20.31
N GLY A 86 33.17 -24.88 21.63
CA GLY A 86 33.18 -23.72 22.53
C GLY A 86 34.41 -22.82 22.27
N PRO A 87 34.40 -21.56 22.72
CA PRO A 87 35.54 -20.66 22.57
C PRO A 87 36.76 -21.24 23.30
N ARG A 88 37.90 -21.35 22.59
CA ARG A 88 39.20 -21.55 23.23
C ARG A 88 39.71 -20.18 23.66
N ALA A 89 39.50 -19.83 24.92
CA ALA A 89 40.31 -18.81 25.57
C ALA A 89 41.56 -19.48 26.15
N ALA A 90 42.69 -18.79 26.01
CA ALA A 90 44.01 -19.23 26.45
C ALA A 90 44.08 -19.55 27.94
N GLU A 91 45.02 -20.44 28.27
CA GLU A 91 45.28 -21.05 29.56
C GLU A 91 45.42 -20.05 30.71
N ALA A 92 44.57 -20.19 31.73
CA ALA A 92 44.89 -19.87 33.13
C ALA A 92 43.94 -20.63 34.08
N GLY A 93 44.31 -21.87 34.43
CA GLY A 93 44.03 -22.52 35.72
C GLY A 93 42.62 -23.05 36.05
N GLY A 94 42.45 -24.37 36.02
CA GLY A 94 41.35 -25.09 36.71
C GLY A 94 40.42 -25.89 35.78
N PRO A 95 39.78 -26.99 36.23
CA PRO A 95 39.25 -28.08 35.40
C PRO A 95 38.23 -27.59 34.36
N GLY A 96 38.74 -27.35 33.14
CA GLY A 96 38.14 -26.51 32.13
C GLY A 96 37.26 -27.27 31.15
N GLY A 97 35.97 -27.31 31.45
CA GLY A 97 34.94 -27.19 30.43
C GLY A 97 34.45 -25.75 30.41
N VAL A 98 34.19 -25.18 29.23
CA VAL A 98 33.27 -24.03 29.14
C VAL A 98 32.00 -24.45 29.90
N PRO A 99 31.53 -23.67 30.91
CA PRO A 99 30.32 -24.02 31.64
C PRO A 99 29.23 -24.41 30.65
N ALA A 100 28.51 -25.50 30.90
CA ALA A 100 27.51 -26.01 29.94
C ALA A 100 26.49 -24.92 29.51
N ARG A 101 26.27 -23.92 30.38
CA ARG A 101 25.47 -22.71 30.15
C ARG A 101 26.06 -21.79 29.07
N ASP A 102 27.37 -21.56 29.10
CA ASP A 102 28.10 -20.71 28.15
C ASP A 102 28.18 -21.36 26.75
N ALA A 103 28.26 -22.70 26.69
CA ALA A 103 28.21 -23.45 25.44
C ALA A 103 26.81 -23.37 24.77
N GLY A 104 25.75 -23.43 25.57
CA GLY A 104 24.36 -23.19 25.11
C GLY A 104 24.19 -21.81 24.49
N TYR A 105 24.67 -20.77 25.17
CA TYR A 105 24.61 -19.39 24.69
C TYR A 105 25.42 -19.20 23.39
N ALA A 106 26.66 -19.70 23.33
CA ALA A 106 27.50 -19.61 22.14
C ALA A 106 26.85 -20.28 20.91
N CYS A 107 26.22 -21.44 21.09
CA CYS A 107 25.49 -22.16 20.05
C CYS A 107 24.31 -21.34 19.50
N VAL A 108 23.47 -20.79 20.39
CA VAL A 108 22.32 -19.99 19.99
C VAL A 108 22.77 -18.68 19.35
N ARG A 109 23.79 -18.01 19.89
CA ARG A 109 24.37 -16.77 19.33
C ARG A 109 24.85 -16.96 17.90
N LEU A 110 25.61 -18.01 17.62
CA LEU A 110 26.06 -18.35 16.27
C LEU A 110 24.88 -18.55 15.31
N ARG A 111 23.83 -19.26 15.76
CA ARG A 111 22.63 -19.51 14.94
C ARG A 111 21.86 -18.21 14.66
N VAL A 112 21.67 -17.36 15.67
CA VAL A 112 21.05 -16.03 15.49
C VAL A 112 21.83 -15.21 14.48
N LEU A 113 23.16 -15.14 14.63
CA LEU A 113 24.03 -14.37 13.76
C LEU A 113 23.96 -14.86 12.30
N ARG A 114 24.04 -16.17 12.10
CA ARG A 114 23.93 -16.80 10.78
C ARG A 114 22.60 -16.49 10.10
N GLU A 115 21.49 -16.61 10.82
CA GLU A 115 20.16 -16.32 10.28
C GLU A 115 19.97 -14.81 10.00
N ALA A 116 20.51 -13.93 10.84
CA ALA A 116 20.47 -12.49 10.61
C ALA A 116 21.29 -12.06 9.38
N LEU A 117 22.47 -12.63 9.17
CA LEU A 117 23.29 -12.38 7.97
C LEU A 117 22.59 -12.90 6.71
N ARG A 118 22.00 -14.10 6.76
CA ARG A 118 21.19 -14.65 5.64
C ARG A 118 20.00 -13.77 5.30
N ALA A 119 19.32 -13.22 6.30
CA ALA A 119 18.18 -12.33 6.10
C ALA A 119 18.56 -11.02 5.39
N CYS A 120 19.81 -10.57 5.51
CA CYS A 120 20.30 -9.38 4.82
C CYS A 120 20.55 -9.62 3.32
N GLY A 121 20.73 -10.87 2.89
CA GLY A 121 21.07 -11.22 1.51
C GLY A 121 22.51 -10.83 1.13
N GLU A 122 22.98 -11.33 -0.01
CA GLU A 122 24.31 -11.04 -0.51
C GLU A 122 24.22 -9.98 -1.64
N GLY A 123 24.88 -8.83 -1.47
CA GLY A 123 25.10 -7.86 -2.56
C GLY A 123 23.90 -7.01 -3.00
N GLY A 124 23.32 -6.20 -2.11
CA GLY A 124 22.36 -5.15 -2.49
C GLY A 124 20.92 -5.61 -2.77
N GLY A 125 20.64 -6.91 -2.61
CA GLY A 125 19.27 -7.44 -2.68
C GLY A 125 18.37 -6.97 -1.52
N LYS A 126 17.04 -7.02 -1.72
CA LYS A 126 16.07 -6.71 -0.65
C LYS A 126 16.19 -7.72 0.49
N ALA A 127 16.35 -7.23 1.73
CA ALA A 127 16.38 -8.06 2.92
C ALA A 127 15.15 -8.99 3.02
N ARG A 128 15.40 -10.28 3.22
CA ARG A 128 14.41 -11.35 3.27
C ARG A 128 14.11 -11.70 4.73
N VAL A 129 12.99 -11.21 5.22
CA VAL A 129 12.52 -11.47 6.58
C VAL A 129 11.70 -12.76 6.62
N PRO A 130 11.78 -13.58 7.68
CA PRO A 130 10.96 -14.79 7.81
C PRO A 130 9.45 -14.50 7.69
N SER A 131 8.70 -15.39 7.02
CA SER A 131 7.24 -15.33 6.96
C SER A 131 6.63 -15.61 8.34
N GLY A 132 5.56 -14.90 8.72
CA GLY A 132 4.94 -15.07 10.05
C GLY A 132 5.70 -14.36 11.18
N LEU A 133 5.86 -13.04 11.05
CA LEU A 133 6.36 -12.19 12.13
C LEU A 133 5.39 -12.18 13.32
N PRO A 134 5.88 -12.08 14.58
CA PRO A 134 5.00 -11.90 15.72
C PRO A 134 4.15 -10.63 15.52
N ARG A 135 2.83 -10.75 15.66
CA ARG A 135 1.88 -9.64 15.46
C ARG A 135 1.01 -9.52 16.71
N VAL A 136 0.90 -8.30 17.22
CA VAL A 136 -0.09 -7.97 18.26
C VAL A 136 -1.28 -7.34 17.56
N TRP A 137 -2.44 -7.95 17.69
CA TRP A 137 -3.64 -7.45 17.03
C TRP A 137 -4.16 -6.19 17.75
N GLY A 138 -4.46 -5.13 17.00
CA GLY A 138 -5.00 -3.88 17.55
C GLY A 138 -3.98 -2.92 18.18
N LEU A 139 -2.70 -3.29 18.23
CA LEU A 139 -1.61 -2.45 18.74
C LEU A 139 -0.44 -2.42 17.76
N ARG A 140 0.17 -1.23 17.61
CA ARG A 140 1.42 -1.05 16.89
C ARG A 140 2.54 -0.86 17.91
N LEU A 141 3.53 -1.75 17.85
CA LEU A 141 4.71 -1.69 18.70
C LEU A 141 5.76 -0.80 18.03
N PHE A 142 6.29 0.16 18.79
CA PHE A 142 7.38 1.04 18.37
C PHE A 142 8.55 0.90 19.34
N PRO A 143 9.80 0.82 18.86
CA PRO A 143 10.97 0.92 19.73
C PRO A 143 10.99 2.32 20.37
N ARG A 144 11.57 2.43 21.58
CA ARG A 144 11.81 3.75 22.19
C ARG A 144 12.79 4.54 21.33
N ALA A 145 12.53 5.83 21.16
CA ALA A 145 13.51 6.75 20.58
C ALA A 145 14.55 7.08 21.65
N GLY A 146 15.83 7.04 21.29
CA GLY A 146 16.91 7.48 22.16
C GLY A 146 17.28 8.94 21.90
N GLY A 147 18.36 9.36 22.55
CA GLY A 147 18.89 10.71 22.46
C GLY A 147 19.68 10.95 21.18
N SER A 148 20.33 12.11 21.11
CA SER A 148 21.11 12.51 19.93
C SER A 148 22.31 11.58 19.66
N GLU A 149 22.93 11.04 20.71
CA GLU A 149 24.07 10.12 20.61
C GLU A 149 23.66 8.76 20.05
N GLU A 150 22.53 8.21 20.50
CA GLU A 150 22.01 6.95 19.99
C GLU A 150 21.52 7.08 18.54
N ILE A 151 20.90 8.22 18.18
CA ILE A 151 20.54 8.53 16.79
C ILE A 151 21.79 8.62 15.91
N ALA A 152 22.85 9.27 16.38
CA ALA A 152 24.12 9.37 15.65
C ALA A 152 24.74 7.97 15.44
N LEU A 153 24.69 7.11 16.47
CA LEU A 153 25.16 5.74 16.37
C LEU A 153 24.32 4.89 15.41
N ASP A 154 22.98 4.93 15.45
CA ASP A 154 22.13 4.18 14.50
C ASP A 154 22.38 4.65 13.05
N GLN A 155 22.60 5.96 12.85
CA GLN A 155 23.00 6.51 11.54
C GLN A 155 24.35 5.99 11.07
N ALA A 156 25.37 5.95 11.93
CA ALA A 156 26.68 5.40 11.60
C ALA A 156 26.58 3.91 11.24
N LEU A 157 25.88 3.12 12.06
CA LEU A 157 25.65 1.68 11.81
C LEU A 157 24.85 1.42 10.54
N SER A 158 23.92 2.32 10.17
CA SER A 158 23.12 2.17 8.95
C SER A 158 23.95 2.19 7.65
N ARG A 159 25.13 2.82 7.69
CA ARG A 159 26.05 2.92 6.54
C ARG A 159 26.92 1.67 6.36
N LEU A 160 27.04 0.86 7.41
CA LEU A 160 27.88 -0.33 7.40
C LEU A 160 27.27 -1.47 6.57
N SER A 161 28.11 -2.40 6.14
CA SER A 161 27.68 -3.72 5.66
C SER A 161 27.03 -4.54 6.78
N ALA A 162 26.25 -5.56 6.44
CA ALA A 162 25.64 -6.44 7.43
C ALA A 162 26.68 -7.20 8.27
N ALA A 163 27.79 -7.59 7.64
CA ALA A 163 28.91 -8.23 8.33
C ALA A 163 29.64 -7.25 9.26
N ALA A 164 29.80 -5.98 8.87
CA ALA A 164 30.39 -4.97 9.73
C ALA A 164 29.49 -4.57 10.91
N ARG A 165 28.17 -4.45 10.73
CA ARG A 165 27.23 -4.31 11.86
C ARG A 165 27.30 -5.49 12.83
N ALA A 166 27.46 -6.71 12.30
CA ALA A 166 27.69 -7.90 13.10
C ALA A 166 29.02 -7.82 13.87
N ALA A 167 30.11 -7.43 13.22
CA ALA A 167 31.41 -7.24 13.87
C ALA A 167 31.33 -6.21 14.99
N TYR A 168 30.71 -5.05 14.74
CA TYR A 168 30.50 -4.00 15.73
C TYR A 168 29.70 -4.49 16.95
N ALA A 169 28.60 -5.22 16.71
CA ALA A 169 27.79 -5.79 17.79
C ALA A 169 28.58 -6.85 18.58
N LEU A 170 29.35 -7.73 17.94
CA LEU A 170 30.15 -8.73 18.64
C LEU A 170 31.25 -8.09 19.51
N ALA A 171 31.88 -7.03 19.03
CA ALA A 171 32.90 -6.31 19.80
C ALA A 171 32.30 -5.57 21.00
N HIS A 172 31.23 -4.79 20.78
CA HIS A 172 30.74 -3.83 21.77
C HIS A 172 29.51 -4.29 22.58
N LEU A 173 28.70 -5.21 22.08
CA LEU A 173 27.60 -5.84 22.83
C LEU A 173 28.03 -7.18 23.46
N GLU A 174 28.81 -7.99 22.73
CA GLU A 174 29.26 -9.30 23.22
C GLU A 174 30.61 -9.26 23.94
N GLY A 175 31.37 -8.15 23.81
CA GLY A 175 32.67 -8.00 24.45
C GLY A 175 33.73 -8.95 23.90
N LEU A 176 33.57 -9.42 22.66
CA LEU A 176 34.51 -10.35 22.03
C LEU A 176 35.71 -9.58 21.48
N ASP A 177 36.90 -10.19 21.64
CA ASP A 177 38.09 -9.67 20.98
C ASP A 177 38.02 -9.85 19.45
N ALA A 178 38.98 -9.25 18.74
CA ALA A 178 39.04 -9.28 17.28
C ALA A 178 39.21 -10.72 16.73
N ALA A 179 39.91 -11.60 17.44
CA ALA A 179 40.15 -12.98 17.01
C ALA A 179 38.88 -13.83 17.11
N ALA A 180 38.19 -13.75 18.25
CA ALA A 180 36.91 -14.40 18.50
C ALA A 180 35.81 -13.86 17.57
N THR A 181 35.78 -12.55 17.32
CA THR A 181 34.83 -11.93 16.39
C THR A 181 35.04 -12.43 14.96
N ARG A 182 36.29 -12.47 14.49
CA ARG A 182 36.63 -13.00 13.16
C ARG A 182 36.16 -14.45 13.00
N ALA A 183 36.50 -15.30 13.98
CA ALA A 183 36.14 -16.71 13.96
C ALA A 183 34.61 -16.90 13.89
N LEU A 184 33.87 -16.15 14.70
CA LEU A 184 32.42 -16.25 14.77
C LEU A 184 31.73 -15.73 13.49
N LEU A 185 32.24 -14.65 12.88
CA LEU A 185 31.73 -14.14 11.60
C LEU A 185 31.96 -15.12 10.46
N ALA A 186 33.16 -15.70 10.38
CA ALA A 186 33.48 -16.72 9.38
C ALA A 186 32.56 -17.94 9.54
N GLU A 187 32.36 -18.41 10.77
CA GLU A 187 31.46 -19.55 11.03
C GLU A 187 29.99 -19.22 10.76
N ALA A 188 29.57 -17.97 10.98
CA ALA A 188 28.23 -17.50 10.63
C ALA A 188 28.02 -17.34 9.11
N GLY A 189 29.07 -17.41 8.30
CA GLY A 189 29.02 -17.35 6.84
C GLY A 189 29.25 -15.95 6.27
N ALA A 190 29.92 -15.05 7.00
CA ALA A 190 30.42 -13.80 6.42
C ALA A 190 31.50 -14.11 5.37
N ARG A 191 31.42 -13.46 4.20
CA ARG A 191 32.36 -13.70 3.09
C ARG A 191 33.77 -13.19 3.38
N ASP A 192 33.87 -12.02 4.00
CA ASP A 192 35.13 -11.39 4.37
C ASP A 192 35.01 -10.82 5.79
N ALA A 193 35.49 -11.60 6.76
CA ALA A 193 35.42 -11.24 8.17
C ALA A 193 36.42 -10.14 8.54
N ASP A 194 37.57 -10.06 7.85
CA ASP A 194 38.60 -9.07 8.09
C ASP A 194 38.18 -7.70 7.57
N ALA A 195 37.60 -7.62 6.37
CA ALA A 195 37.02 -6.38 5.87
C ALA A 195 35.89 -5.88 6.78
N ALA A 196 35.03 -6.78 7.28
CA ALA A 196 33.95 -6.43 8.20
C ALA A 196 34.47 -5.87 9.54
N LEU A 197 35.56 -6.43 10.08
CA LEU A 197 36.24 -5.93 11.28
C LEU A 197 36.85 -4.55 11.04
N HIS A 198 37.50 -4.35 9.89
CA HIS A 198 38.10 -3.06 9.53
C HIS A 198 37.02 -1.97 9.36
N GLU A 199 35.94 -2.28 8.65
CA GLU A 199 34.81 -1.38 8.44
C GLU A 199 34.13 -1.01 9.78
N ALA A 200 33.96 -1.98 10.68
CA ALA A 200 33.40 -1.74 12.02
C ALA A 200 34.31 -0.87 12.91
N ALA A 201 35.63 -1.02 12.79
CA ALA A 201 36.59 -0.20 13.54
C ALA A 201 36.58 1.28 13.11
N GLY A 202 36.07 1.59 11.90
CA GLY A 202 35.93 2.95 11.40
C GLY A 202 34.72 3.73 11.95
N VAL A 203 33.93 3.14 12.84
CA VAL A 203 32.78 3.82 13.46
C VAL A 203 33.25 4.76 14.57
N GLU A 204 33.10 6.06 14.34
CA GLU A 204 33.36 7.07 15.37
C GLU A 204 32.17 7.18 16.34
N VAL A 205 32.44 7.11 17.64
CA VAL A 205 31.46 7.31 18.71
C VAL A 205 31.63 8.73 19.26
N PRO A 206 30.54 9.48 19.55
CA PRO A 206 30.63 10.84 20.09
C PRO A 206 31.53 10.94 21.32
N ALA A 207 32.27 12.05 21.43
CA ALA A 207 33.25 12.25 22.50
C ALA A 207 32.58 12.16 23.89
N GLY A 208 33.05 11.23 24.72
CA GLY A 208 32.50 10.97 26.07
C GLY A 208 31.48 9.84 26.15
N ALA A 209 30.95 9.37 25.02
CA ALA A 209 30.04 8.23 24.99
C ALA A 209 30.80 6.90 24.82
N HIS A 210 30.37 5.86 25.52
CA HIS A 210 30.94 4.52 25.40
C HIS A 210 30.05 3.65 24.51
N ALA A 211 30.62 3.08 23.45
CA ALA A 211 29.89 2.24 22.47
C ALA A 211 29.00 1.17 23.13
N ALA A 212 29.53 0.48 24.14
CA ALA A 212 28.78 -0.56 24.86
C ALA A 212 27.63 0.03 25.70
N ALA A 213 27.78 1.24 26.25
CA ALA A 213 26.73 1.91 27.01
C ALA A 213 25.60 2.39 26.08
N LEU A 214 25.93 2.93 24.91
CA LEU A 214 24.93 3.30 23.90
C LEU A 214 24.18 2.05 23.39
N LEU A 215 24.88 0.96 23.07
CA LEU A 215 24.22 -0.30 22.71
C LEU A 215 23.41 -0.92 23.86
N ALA A 216 23.73 -0.60 25.11
CA ALA A 216 22.96 -1.01 26.27
C ALA A 216 21.63 -0.23 26.41
N SER A 217 21.49 0.92 25.74
CA SER A 217 20.35 1.83 25.91
C SER A 217 19.01 1.24 25.44
N PRO A 218 17.88 1.79 25.91
CA PRO A 218 16.55 1.36 25.49
C PRO A 218 16.23 1.55 23.99
N GLU A 219 16.97 2.39 23.25
CA GLU A 219 16.74 2.57 21.81
C GLU A 219 17.14 1.34 21.01
N PHE A 220 18.26 0.74 21.36
CA PHE A 220 18.74 -0.49 20.74
C PHE A 220 18.13 -1.74 21.36
N ASP A 221 17.24 -1.62 22.34
CA ASP A 221 16.57 -2.74 22.99
C ASP A 221 15.22 -3.09 22.32
N PRO A 222 15.14 -4.16 21.50
CA PRO A 222 13.90 -4.52 20.83
C PRO A 222 12.87 -5.09 21.80
N CYS A 223 13.25 -5.41 23.04
CA CYS A 223 12.34 -5.83 24.10
C CYS A 223 11.68 -4.63 24.81
N SER A 224 12.20 -3.40 24.65
CA SER A 224 11.65 -2.17 25.25
C SER A 224 10.73 -1.44 24.25
N LEU A 225 9.48 -1.91 24.15
CA LEU A 225 8.53 -1.43 23.14
C LEU A 225 7.42 -0.56 23.75
N GLN A 226 7.08 0.52 23.04
CA GLN A 226 5.88 1.29 23.30
C GLN A 226 4.71 0.76 22.46
N ALA A 227 3.62 0.39 23.12
CA ALA A 227 2.38 0.04 22.45
C ALA A 227 1.56 1.31 22.18
N ARG A 228 1.25 1.56 20.91
CA ARG A 228 0.32 2.61 20.47
C ARG A 228 -0.89 1.95 19.81
N PRO A 229 -2.09 2.55 19.88
CA PRO A 229 -3.23 2.04 19.13
C PRO A 229 -2.91 2.04 17.62
N THR A 230 -3.29 0.98 16.91
CA THR A 230 -3.38 1.06 15.45
C THR A 230 -4.50 2.04 15.09
N ASP A 231 -4.39 2.73 13.95
CA ASP A 231 -5.40 3.67 13.46
C ASP A 231 -6.83 3.15 13.71
N LEU A 232 -7.49 3.76 14.72
CA LEU A 232 -8.75 3.28 15.27
C LEU A 232 -9.89 3.48 14.26
N VAL A 233 -9.76 4.45 13.36
CA VAL A 233 -10.73 4.76 12.31
C VAL A 233 -10.71 3.67 11.24
N ARG A 234 -9.50 3.27 10.82
CA ARG A 234 -9.31 2.17 9.85
C ARG A 234 -9.73 0.80 10.42
N ARG A 235 -9.60 0.58 11.73
CA ARG A 235 -10.08 -0.64 12.41
C ARG A 235 -11.61 -0.69 12.49
N ARG A 236 -12.30 0.44 12.70
CA ARG A 236 -13.78 0.49 12.65
C ARG A 236 -14.32 0.18 11.26
N GLN A 237 -13.59 0.55 10.21
CA GLN A 237 -13.91 0.19 8.84
C GLN A 237 -13.61 -1.30 8.56
N GLY A 238 -12.47 -1.83 9.04
CA GLY A 238 -12.10 -3.23 8.86
C GLY A 238 -12.89 -4.25 9.70
N ALA A 239 -13.36 -3.87 10.90
CA ALA A 239 -14.21 -4.73 11.73
C ALA A 239 -15.60 -4.98 11.11
N ARG A 240 -16.13 -3.99 10.37
CA ARG A 240 -17.36 -4.16 9.57
C ARG A 240 -17.15 -5.13 8.40
N ALA A 241 -15.93 -5.24 7.86
CA ALA A 241 -15.58 -6.21 6.81
C ALA A 241 -15.28 -7.63 7.35
N LEU A 242 -14.68 -7.75 8.54
CA LEU A 242 -14.42 -9.07 9.16
C LEU A 242 -15.69 -9.74 9.71
N GLY A 243 -16.69 -8.95 10.15
CA GLY A 243 -18.01 -9.47 10.50
C GLY A 243 -18.71 -10.16 9.31
N ALA A 244 -18.55 -9.62 8.10
CA ALA A 244 -19.03 -10.25 6.88
C ALA A 244 -18.24 -11.52 6.51
N GLY A 245 -16.91 -11.53 6.74
CA GLY A 245 -16.05 -12.69 6.44
C GLY A 245 -16.23 -13.91 7.36
N ALA A 246 -16.51 -13.70 8.65
CA ALA A 246 -16.77 -14.79 9.58
C ALA A 246 -18.12 -15.50 9.30
N ALA A 247 -19.12 -14.75 8.83
CA ALA A 247 -20.37 -15.31 8.34
C ALA A 247 -20.14 -16.18 7.08
N VAL A 248 -19.27 -15.74 6.16
CA VAL A 248 -18.92 -16.51 4.95
C VAL A 248 -18.18 -17.81 5.29
N LEU A 249 -17.26 -17.83 6.26
CA LEU A 249 -16.53 -19.05 6.63
C LEU A 249 -17.40 -20.08 7.38
N LEU A 250 -18.36 -19.63 8.20
CA LEU A 250 -19.38 -20.50 8.78
C LEU A 250 -20.31 -21.10 7.71
N VAL A 251 -20.62 -20.33 6.66
CA VAL A 251 -21.38 -20.80 5.48
C VAL A 251 -20.56 -21.80 4.64
N CYS A 252 -19.26 -21.57 4.42
CA CYS A 252 -18.40 -22.49 3.67
C CYS A 252 -18.09 -23.79 4.42
N GLY A 253 -18.00 -23.75 5.76
CA GLY A 253 -17.77 -24.94 6.59
C GLY A 253 -18.97 -25.89 6.63
N ALA A 254 -20.19 -25.35 6.67
CA ALA A 254 -21.42 -26.15 6.60
C ALA A 254 -21.68 -26.71 5.18
N ALA A 255 -21.19 -26.04 4.13
CA ALA A 255 -21.34 -26.49 2.75
C ALA A 255 -20.55 -27.77 2.45
N PHE A 256 -19.39 -28.01 3.08
CA PHE A 256 -18.51 -29.11 2.69
C PHE A 256 -18.94 -30.51 3.19
N THR A 257 -19.75 -30.60 4.25
CA THR A 257 -20.28 -31.89 4.74
C THR A 257 -21.72 -32.15 4.29
N GLY A 258 -22.44 -31.12 3.82
CA GLY A 258 -23.81 -31.22 3.31
C GLY A 258 -23.94 -31.27 1.78
N TRP A 259 -22.85 -31.10 1.02
CA TRP A 259 -22.88 -30.94 -0.45
C TRP A 259 -23.43 -32.14 -1.21
N SER A 260 -23.47 -33.35 -0.61
CA SER A 260 -23.92 -34.52 -1.37
C SER A 260 -25.42 -34.76 -1.39
N LEU A 261 -26.27 -34.08 -0.60
CA LEU A 261 -27.68 -34.51 -0.51
C LEU A 261 -28.81 -33.48 -0.59
N THR A 262 -28.60 -32.16 -0.57
CA THR A 262 -29.76 -31.24 -0.72
C THR A 262 -29.40 -29.89 -1.34
N ARG A 263 -29.62 -29.77 -2.65
CA ARG A 263 -29.63 -28.50 -3.37
C ARG A 263 -31.00 -27.84 -3.18
N ALA A 264 -31.11 -26.89 -2.25
CA ALA A 264 -32.19 -25.90 -2.28
C ALA A 264 -31.75 -24.72 -3.15
N GLN A 265 -32.43 -24.49 -4.27
CA GLN A 265 -32.29 -23.27 -5.07
C GLN A 265 -32.60 -22.05 -4.19
N GLU A 266 -31.70 -21.06 -4.15
CA GLU A 266 -32.14 -19.70 -3.85
C GLU A 266 -33.09 -19.25 -4.97
N PRO A 267 -34.19 -18.56 -4.64
CA PRO A 267 -35.06 -18.01 -5.67
C PRO A 267 -34.27 -17.01 -6.50
N ALA A 268 -34.31 -17.17 -7.82
CA ALA A 268 -33.78 -16.18 -8.74
C ALA A 268 -34.37 -14.81 -8.38
N TYR A 269 -33.52 -13.79 -8.20
CA TYR A 269 -33.98 -12.42 -8.03
C TYR A 269 -34.89 -12.06 -9.20
N VAL A 270 -36.16 -11.80 -8.90
CA VAL A 270 -37.17 -11.38 -9.89
C VAL A 270 -37.25 -9.87 -9.84
N PRO A 271 -36.85 -9.15 -10.89
CA PRO A 271 -37.01 -7.70 -10.94
C PRO A 271 -38.48 -7.32 -10.83
N SER A 272 -38.77 -6.31 -10.00
CA SER A 272 -40.08 -5.69 -9.89
C SER A 272 -40.55 -5.13 -11.25
N ALA A 273 -41.85 -4.85 -11.38
CA ALA A 273 -42.38 -4.22 -12.59
C ALA A 273 -41.73 -2.85 -12.83
N ALA A 274 -41.55 -2.05 -11.77
CA ALA A 274 -40.90 -0.74 -11.85
C ALA A 274 -39.44 -0.83 -12.31
N GLU A 275 -38.68 -1.82 -11.82
CA GLU A 275 -37.30 -2.06 -12.28
C GLU A 275 -37.29 -2.47 -13.76
N ARG A 276 -38.20 -3.34 -14.21
CA ARG A 276 -38.29 -3.69 -15.63
C ARG A 276 -38.65 -2.50 -16.51
N GLU A 277 -39.55 -1.63 -16.07
CA GLU A 277 -39.91 -0.41 -16.79
C GLU A 277 -38.77 0.63 -16.80
N ALA A 278 -37.99 0.71 -15.73
CA ALA A 278 -36.81 1.57 -15.67
C ALA A 278 -35.70 1.12 -16.64
N LEU A 279 -35.67 -0.18 -16.98
CA LEU A 279 -34.70 -0.77 -17.91
C LEU A 279 -35.22 -0.91 -19.35
N ASP A 280 -36.45 -0.47 -19.62
CA ASP A 280 -37.00 -0.43 -20.97
C ASP A 280 -36.52 0.83 -21.71
N PRO A 281 -35.67 0.70 -22.74
CA PRO A 281 -35.22 1.86 -23.50
C PRO A 281 -36.38 2.60 -24.17
N ALA A 282 -37.52 1.96 -24.44
CA ALA A 282 -38.71 2.60 -25.01
C ALA A 282 -39.36 3.63 -24.07
N ARG A 283 -39.11 3.52 -22.76
CA ARG A 283 -39.70 4.36 -21.71
C ARG A 283 -38.80 5.50 -21.24
N LEU A 284 -37.61 5.64 -21.81
CA LEU A 284 -36.74 6.77 -21.55
C LEU A 284 -37.48 8.09 -21.75
N THR A 285 -37.37 8.99 -20.79
CA THR A 285 -38.02 10.30 -20.87
C THR A 285 -37.12 11.28 -21.61
N THR A 286 -37.71 12.16 -22.41
CA THR A 286 -37.02 13.26 -23.08
C THR A 286 -37.74 14.57 -22.79
N VAL A 287 -37.09 15.68 -23.09
CA VAL A 287 -37.65 17.03 -22.92
C VAL A 287 -37.73 17.70 -24.28
N ALA A 288 -38.74 18.55 -24.49
CA ALA A 288 -38.85 19.36 -25.69
C ALA A 288 -37.60 20.25 -25.88
N PRO A 289 -37.11 20.46 -27.12
CA PRO A 289 -35.89 21.23 -27.40
C PRO A 289 -35.83 22.64 -26.81
N ASP A 290 -36.99 23.28 -26.66
CA ASP A 290 -37.20 24.67 -26.22
C ASP A 290 -37.69 24.79 -24.76
N ALA A 291 -37.90 23.67 -24.05
CA ALA A 291 -38.46 23.70 -22.70
C ALA A 291 -37.63 24.52 -21.71
N TRP A 292 -36.30 24.54 -21.89
CA TRP A 292 -35.38 25.31 -21.04
C TRP A 292 -35.57 26.83 -21.16
N GLU A 293 -36.19 27.33 -22.23
CA GLU A 293 -36.39 28.77 -22.45
C GLU A 293 -37.40 29.38 -21.49
N THR A 294 -38.38 28.59 -21.05
CA THR A 294 -39.46 29.02 -20.15
C THR A 294 -39.35 28.41 -18.75
N ALA A 295 -38.36 27.55 -18.52
CA ALA A 295 -38.14 26.88 -17.26
C ALA A 295 -37.70 27.88 -16.17
N SER A 296 -38.34 27.81 -15.00
CA SER A 296 -37.93 28.58 -13.81
C SER A 296 -36.59 28.13 -13.25
N ARG A 297 -36.25 26.85 -13.45
CA ARG A 297 -34.96 26.26 -13.06
C ARG A 297 -34.31 25.63 -14.29
N ARG A 298 -33.12 26.14 -14.63
CA ARG A 298 -32.30 25.61 -15.74
C ARG A 298 -31.27 24.66 -15.16
N ASP A 299 -31.51 23.36 -15.31
CA ASP A 299 -30.61 22.29 -14.86
C ASP A 299 -30.78 21.06 -15.80
N PHE A 300 -30.22 19.91 -15.44
CA PHE A 300 -30.34 18.67 -16.23
C PHE A 300 -31.79 18.18 -16.42
N SER A 301 -32.75 18.60 -15.60
CA SER A 301 -34.15 18.21 -15.74
C SER A 301 -34.82 18.78 -17.00
N VAL A 302 -34.28 19.89 -17.54
CA VAL A 302 -34.77 20.58 -18.73
C VAL A 302 -33.81 20.50 -19.92
N TRP A 303 -32.76 19.68 -19.82
CA TRP A 303 -31.90 19.38 -20.96
C TRP A 303 -32.67 18.53 -22.00
N PRO A 304 -32.75 18.96 -23.27
CA PRO A 304 -33.31 18.13 -24.33
C PRO A 304 -32.31 17.05 -24.73
N ALA A 305 -32.83 15.92 -25.18
CA ALA A 305 -32.02 14.83 -25.70
C ALA A 305 -31.34 15.25 -27.01
N ARG A 306 -30.01 15.09 -27.11
CA ARG A 306 -29.21 15.44 -28.32
C ARG A 306 -28.29 14.29 -28.75
N GLY A 307 -27.83 14.32 -30.00
CA GLY A 307 -26.93 13.31 -30.57
C GLY A 307 -27.62 12.41 -31.60
N ASP A 308 -26.81 11.65 -32.33
CA ASP A 308 -27.21 10.83 -33.48
C ASP A 308 -27.66 9.41 -33.10
N LEU A 309 -27.32 8.93 -31.90
CA LEU A 309 -27.66 7.59 -31.40
C LEU A 309 -28.92 7.55 -30.52
N LEU A 310 -29.71 8.62 -30.50
CA LEU A 310 -30.92 8.72 -29.67
C LEU A 310 -31.97 7.62 -29.93
N GLN A 311 -31.96 7.03 -31.12
CA GLN A 311 -32.90 5.97 -31.52
C GLN A 311 -32.31 4.56 -31.48
N ASP A 312 -31.04 4.40 -31.13
CA ASP A 312 -30.42 3.08 -31.02
C ASP A 312 -30.88 2.38 -29.73
N ARG A 313 -32.01 1.67 -29.83
CA ARG A 313 -32.58 0.92 -28.70
C ARG A 313 -31.66 -0.18 -28.19
N ALA A 314 -30.77 -0.72 -29.03
CA ALA A 314 -29.85 -1.76 -28.61
C ALA A 314 -28.76 -1.19 -27.69
N LEU A 315 -28.15 -0.07 -28.08
CA LEU A 315 -27.19 0.69 -27.26
C LEU A 315 -27.85 1.17 -25.96
N LEU A 316 -29.00 1.84 -26.05
CA LEU A 316 -29.72 2.36 -24.88
C LEU A 316 -30.08 1.24 -23.90
N GLY A 317 -30.52 0.09 -24.41
CA GLY A 317 -30.81 -1.09 -23.59
C GLY A 317 -29.55 -1.69 -22.94
N ARG A 318 -28.40 -1.71 -23.62
CA ARG A 318 -27.12 -2.13 -23.02
C ARG A 318 -26.71 -1.18 -21.90
N ALA A 319 -26.78 0.12 -22.13
CA ALA A 319 -26.44 1.15 -21.17
C ALA A 319 -27.32 1.04 -19.90
N LEU A 320 -28.64 0.88 -20.05
CA LEU A 320 -29.57 0.68 -18.92
C LEU A 320 -29.25 -0.60 -18.13
N ARG A 321 -28.99 -1.72 -18.81
CA ARG A 321 -28.61 -2.99 -18.14
C ARG A 321 -27.29 -2.85 -17.39
N ALA A 322 -26.29 -2.20 -17.99
CA ALA A 322 -25.00 -1.94 -17.36
C ALA A 322 -25.15 -1.07 -16.11
N TRP A 323 -26.06 -0.10 -16.13
CA TRP A 323 -26.39 0.70 -14.94
C TRP A 323 -27.11 -0.12 -13.85
N ALA A 324 -28.08 -0.96 -14.22
CA ALA A 324 -28.83 -1.79 -13.27
C ALA A 324 -27.96 -2.83 -12.55
N GLY A 325 -27.08 -3.46 -13.31
CA GLY A 325 -26.22 -4.55 -12.86
C GLY A 325 -24.97 -4.58 -13.73
N PRO A 326 -23.91 -3.85 -13.35
CA PRO A 326 -22.65 -3.83 -14.11
C PRO A 326 -22.09 -5.24 -14.26
N GLY A 327 -21.76 -5.62 -15.50
CA GLY A 327 -21.13 -6.91 -15.76
C GLY A 327 -19.71 -6.96 -15.23
N ALA A 328 -19.11 -8.15 -15.12
CA ALA A 328 -17.75 -8.34 -14.60
C ALA A 328 -16.66 -7.55 -15.35
N ARG A 329 -16.94 -7.17 -16.61
CA ARG A 329 -16.05 -6.37 -17.47
C ARG A 329 -16.42 -4.89 -17.52
N THR A 330 -17.49 -4.45 -16.87
CA THR A 330 -17.88 -3.03 -16.87
C THR A 330 -17.05 -2.28 -15.84
N HIS A 331 -16.25 -1.31 -16.28
CA HIS A 331 -15.52 -0.44 -15.38
C HIS A 331 -16.47 0.58 -14.77
N VAL A 332 -16.68 0.51 -13.46
CA VAL A 332 -17.58 1.44 -12.75
C VAL A 332 -16.75 2.47 -11.99
N SER A 333 -17.04 3.75 -12.22
CA SER A 333 -16.50 4.85 -11.43
C SER A 333 -17.63 5.70 -10.85
N ALA A 334 -17.42 6.29 -9.68
CA ALA A 334 -18.38 7.21 -9.11
C ALA A 334 -17.72 8.24 -8.20
N THR A 335 -18.22 9.48 -8.26
CA THR A 335 -17.84 10.54 -7.32
C THR A 335 -18.16 10.12 -5.89
N PRO A 336 -17.27 10.34 -4.91
CA PRO A 336 -17.52 9.97 -3.51
C PRO A 336 -18.88 10.47 -3.01
N GLY A 337 -19.68 9.57 -2.42
CA GLY A 337 -21.03 9.88 -1.94
C GLY A 337 -22.16 9.69 -2.96
N THR A 338 -21.84 9.29 -4.19
CA THR A 338 -22.85 8.96 -5.22
C THR A 338 -23.37 7.52 -5.05
N PRO A 339 -24.70 7.30 -4.95
CA PRO A 339 -25.27 5.95 -4.90
C PRO A 339 -25.02 5.16 -6.21
N LEU A 340 -24.65 3.88 -6.08
CA LEU A 340 -24.33 3.00 -7.21
C LEU A 340 -25.50 2.12 -7.70
N GLY A 341 -26.66 2.17 -7.04
CA GLY A 341 -27.80 1.33 -7.41
C GLY A 341 -28.33 1.62 -8.82
N GLY A 342 -29.14 0.72 -9.36
CA GLY A 342 -29.81 0.93 -10.64
C GLY A 342 -30.71 2.18 -10.66
N PRO A 343 -31.29 2.52 -11.82
CA PRO A 343 -32.25 3.60 -11.92
C PRO A 343 -33.51 3.28 -11.11
N ALA A 344 -34.00 4.25 -10.31
CA ALA A 344 -35.20 4.08 -9.49
C ALA A 344 -36.52 4.10 -10.30
N GLY A 345 -36.45 4.56 -11.55
CA GLY A 345 -37.54 4.66 -12.50
C GLY A 345 -36.97 4.99 -13.88
N SER A 346 -37.82 5.19 -14.88
CA SER A 346 -37.38 5.49 -16.24
C SER A 346 -36.55 6.79 -16.29
N PRO A 347 -35.24 6.71 -16.57
CA PRO A 347 -34.37 7.87 -16.52
C PRO A 347 -34.61 8.77 -17.74
N LYS A 348 -34.15 10.01 -17.63
CA LYS A 348 -34.15 10.96 -18.73
C LYS A 348 -32.93 10.73 -19.61
N LEU A 349 -33.14 10.65 -20.92
CA LEU A 349 -32.05 10.63 -21.89
C LEU A 349 -31.63 12.07 -22.20
N LEU A 350 -30.36 12.38 -21.93
CA LEU A 350 -29.80 13.71 -22.17
C LEU A 350 -28.98 13.77 -23.46
N TRP A 351 -28.22 12.71 -23.74
CA TRP A 351 -27.40 12.65 -24.94
C TRP A 351 -27.08 11.20 -25.31
N ALA A 352 -27.04 10.88 -26.59
CA ALA A 352 -26.49 9.63 -27.10
C ALA A 352 -25.83 9.87 -28.46
N GLY A 353 -24.54 9.55 -28.58
CA GLY A 353 -23.82 9.75 -29.82
C GLY A 353 -22.40 9.20 -29.81
N HIS A 354 -21.74 9.36 -30.95
CA HIS A 354 -20.36 8.89 -31.16
C HIS A 354 -19.36 9.96 -30.75
N THR A 355 -18.40 9.61 -29.89
CA THR A 355 -17.36 10.55 -29.53
C THR A 355 -16.07 9.90 -29.06
N ALA A 356 -14.93 10.42 -29.57
CA ALA A 356 -13.59 9.95 -29.23
C ALA A 356 -13.40 8.42 -29.38
N GLY A 357 -14.03 7.83 -30.41
CA GLY A 357 -13.99 6.38 -30.68
C GLY A 357 -14.92 5.52 -29.82
N ALA A 358 -15.81 6.14 -29.05
CA ALA A 358 -16.76 5.44 -28.19
C ALA A 358 -18.21 5.87 -28.47
N ASP A 359 -19.15 4.93 -28.31
CA ASP A 359 -20.57 5.20 -28.25
C ASP A 359 -20.90 5.56 -26.81
N VAL A 360 -21.35 6.80 -26.60
CA VAL A 360 -21.57 7.35 -25.26
C VAL A 360 -23.06 7.66 -25.08
N VAL A 361 -23.59 7.35 -23.89
CA VAL A 361 -24.97 7.65 -23.49
C VAL A 361 -24.96 8.35 -22.15
N LEU A 362 -25.71 9.44 -22.05
CA LEU A 362 -25.84 10.26 -20.84
C LEU A 362 -27.29 10.23 -20.34
N PHE A 363 -27.48 9.75 -19.11
CA PHE A 363 -28.76 9.70 -18.43
C PHE A 363 -28.81 10.60 -17.21
N TYR A 364 -30.03 11.01 -16.84
CA TYR A 364 -30.30 11.71 -15.58
C TYR A 364 -31.56 11.13 -14.91
N ASP A 365 -31.46 10.72 -13.65
CA ASP A 365 -32.59 10.17 -12.87
C ASP A 365 -33.19 11.15 -11.86
N GLY A 366 -32.78 12.42 -11.87
CA GLY A 366 -33.20 13.42 -10.87
C GLY A 366 -32.24 13.54 -9.68
N LEU A 367 -31.33 12.60 -9.49
CA LEU A 367 -30.31 12.60 -8.43
C LEU A 367 -28.89 12.51 -8.99
N ARG A 368 -28.70 11.77 -10.09
CA ARG A 368 -27.40 11.39 -10.64
C ARG A 368 -27.38 11.65 -12.13
N LEU A 369 -26.23 12.10 -12.59
CA LEU A 369 -25.86 12.05 -13.99
C LEU A 369 -25.04 10.77 -14.20
N VAL A 370 -25.42 9.97 -15.20
CA VAL A 370 -24.80 8.67 -15.48
C VAL A 370 -24.33 8.65 -16.92
N ARG A 371 -23.03 8.40 -17.11
CA ARG A 371 -22.40 8.25 -18.41
C ARG A 371 -22.07 6.77 -18.64
N TYR A 372 -22.61 6.20 -19.70
CA TYR A 372 -22.18 4.93 -20.24
C TYR A 372 -21.31 5.16 -21.47
N ALA A 373 -20.24 4.39 -21.62
CA ALA A 373 -19.38 4.42 -22.78
C ALA A 373 -18.96 3.00 -23.18
N GLU A 374 -19.09 2.66 -24.45
CA GLU A 374 -18.49 1.44 -25.01
C GLU A 374 -17.72 1.76 -26.29
N ALA A 375 -16.82 0.88 -26.71
CA ALA A 375 -16.10 1.09 -27.96
C ALA A 375 -17.10 1.14 -29.12
N ALA A 376 -16.93 2.12 -30.02
CA ALA A 376 -17.82 2.27 -31.16
C ALA A 376 -17.65 1.09 -32.15
N GLY A 377 -18.76 0.62 -32.70
CA GLY A 377 -18.76 -0.43 -33.73
C GLY A 377 -18.16 -1.77 -33.25
N ASP A 378 -17.16 -2.27 -33.98
CA ASP A 378 -16.40 -3.50 -33.66
C ASP A 378 -15.12 -3.22 -32.85
N GLY A 379 -14.99 -2.01 -32.30
CA GLY A 379 -13.88 -1.62 -31.46
C GLY A 379 -13.73 -2.50 -30.22
N PHE A 380 -12.48 -2.72 -29.81
CA PHE A 380 -12.16 -3.46 -28.60
C PHE A 380 -12.02 -2.51 -27.40
N GLY A 381 -12.91 -2.65 -26.42
CA GLY A 381 -12.84 -1.90 -25.18
C GLY A 381 -13.90 -2.41 -24.20
N ASP A 382 -13.52 -2.54 -22.94
CA ASP A 382 -14.48 -2.89 -21.89
C ASP A 382 -15.37 -1.66 -21.59
N PRO A 383 -16.70 -1.83 -21.46
CA PRO A 383 -17.59 -0.69 -21.22
C PRO A 383 -17.29 0.03 -19.91
N ALA A 384 -17.49 1.34 -19.89
CA ALA A 384 -17.36 2.17 -18.70
C ALA A 384 -18.72 2.75 -18.28
N LEU A 385 -18.92 2.83 -16.97
CA LEU A 385 -20.09 3.44 -16.35
C LEU A 385 -19.59 4.42 -15.27
N ASP A 386 -19.84 5.71 -15.48
CA ASP A 386 -19.45 6.77 -14.56
C ASP A 386 -20.72 7.39 -13.95
N LEU A 387 -20.75 7.54 -12.63
CA LEU A 387 -21.88 8.14 -11.91
C LEU A 387 -21.42 9.34 -11.07
N VAL A 388 -22.08 10.47 -11.27
CA VAL A 388 -21.87 11.68 -10.44
C VAL A 388 -23.18 12.12 -9.84
N ARG A 389 -23.13 12.52 -8.57
CA ARG A 389 -24.26 13.13 -7.88
C ARG A 389 -24.53 14.52 -8.46
N ALA A 390 -25.76 14.74 -8.89
CA ALA A 390 -26.20 15.95 -9.61
C ALA A 390 -27.53 16.51 -9.08
N ASP A 391 -27.98 16.12 -7.87
CA ASP A 391 -29.09 16.79 -7.19
C ASP A 391 -28.72 18.23 -6.84
N ASN A 392 -29.71 19.11 -6.92
CA ASN A 392 -29.59 20.53 -6.61
C ASN A 392 -28.55 21.30 -7.44
N VAL A 393 -28.04 20.73 -8.54
CA VAL A 393 -27.22 21.46 -9.51
C VAL A 393 -28.07 22.56 -10.15
N ASP A 394 -27.53 23.78 -10.20
CA ASP A 394 -28.15 24.95 -10.79
C ASP A 394 -27.71 25.17 -12.25
N GLU A 395 -28.07 26.32 -12.83
CA GLU A 395 -27.72 26.66 -14.22
C GLU A 395 -26.22 26.65 -14.47
N THR A 396 -25.45 27.09 -13.48
CA THR A 396 -23.99 27.17 -13.56
C THR A 396 -23.37 25.79 -13.48
N GLY A 397 -23.80 24.94 -12.53
CA GLY A 397 -23.27 23.59 -12.42
C GLY A 397 -23.74 22.66 -13.54
N ALA A 398 -24.87 22.96 -14.19
CA ALA A 398 -25.39 22.19 -15.32
C ALA A 398 -24.97 22.78 -16.69
N ALA A 399 -24.02 23.71 -16.74
CA ALA A 399 -23.64 24.38 -17.99
C ALA A 399 -22.80 23.51 -18.93
N VAL A 400 -21.99 22.60 -18.37
CA VAL A 400 -21.01 21.79 -19.13
C VAL A 400 -20.76 20.43 -18.46
N VAL A 401 -20.63 19.38 -19.27
CA VAL A 401 -20.38 18.00 -18.82
C VAL A 401 -19.24 17.40 -19.64
N ALA A 402 -18.31 16.69 -19.01
CA ALA A 402 -17.28 15.93 -19.71
C ALA A 402 -17.85 14.58 -20.18
N VAL A 403 -17.87 14.36 -21.51
CA VAL A 403 -18.46 13.17 -22.14
C VAL A 403 -17.43 12.18 -22.68
N ALA A 404 -16.17 12.59 -22.85
CA ALA A 404 -15.08 11.68 -23.16
C ALA A 404 -13.72 12.25 -22.76
N ARG A 405 -12.78 11.34 -22.48
CA ARG A 405 -11.39 11.65 -22.20
C ARG A 405 -10.49 10.67 -22.94
N THR A 406 -9.61 11.19 -23.78
CA THR A 406 -8.70 10.37 -24.61
C THR A 406 -7.38 11.11 -24.78
N ASP A 407 -6.26 10.48 -24.43
CA ASP A 407 -4.90 11.01 -24.65
C ASP A 407 -4.67 12.45 -24.17
N GLY A 408 -5.16 12.78 -22.96
CA GLY A 408 -5.04 14.13 -22.40
C GLY A 408 -5.99 15.17 -23.01
N ASN A 409 -6.90 14.73 -23.88
CA ASN A 409 -7.97 15.57 -24.41
C ASN A 409 -9.28 15.28 -23.68
N VAL A 410 -10.08 16.31 -23.49
CA VAL A 410 -11.41 16.20 -22.90
C VAL A 410 -12.41 16.76 -23.89
N ARG A 411 -13.49 16.01 -24.11
CA ARG A 411 -14.63 16.48 -24.87
C ARG A 411 -15.77 16.81 -23.94
N TYR A 412 -16.37 17.97 -24.16
CA TYR A 412 -17.48 18.44 -23.37
C TYR A 412 -18.77 18.48 -24.17
N LEU A 413 -19.88 18.36 -23.45
CA LEU A 413 -21.24 18.63 -23.90
C LEU A 413 -21.75 19.84 -23.13
N THR A 414 -22.20 20.87 -23.85
CA THR A 414 -22.76 22.07 -23.23
C THR A 414 -24.25 22.00 -23.06
N ALA A 415 -24.77 22.78 -22.11
CA ALA A 415 -26.19 23.03 -21.95
C ALA A 415 -26.76 23.80 -23.16
N PRO A 416 -28.08 23.66 -23.43
CA PRO A 416 -28.69 24.33 -24.59
C PRO A 416 -28.76 25.86 -24.47
N TRP A 417 -28.60 26.43 -23.26
CA TRP A 417 -28.56 27.87 -23.03
C TRP A 417 -27.17 28.49 -23.16
N VAL A 418 -26.13 27.68 -23.41
CA VAL A 418 -24.76 28.17 -23.63
C VAL A 418 -24.66 28.84 -24.99
N LYS A 419 -24.17 30.08 -25.02
CA LYS A 419 -24.00 30.86 -26.26
C LYS A 419 -22.66 30.63 -26.93
N SER A 420 -21.60 30.53 -26.13
CA SER A 420 -20.24 30.36 -26.64
C SER A 420 -19.37 29.64 -25.63
N VAL A 421 -18.34 28.96 -26.15
CA VAL A 421 -17.34 28.26 -25.37
C VAL A 421 -15.96 28.68 -25.85
N ALA A 422 -15.03 28.85 -24.91
CA ALA A 422 -13.64 29.15 -25.21
C ALA A 422 -12.70 28.41 -24.25
N GLN A 423 -11.42 28.31 -24.63
CA GLN A 423 -10.35 27.88 -23.74
C GLN A 423 -9.69 29.09 -23.09
N ARG A 424 -9.42 28.99 -21.80
CA ARG A 424 -8.59 29.96 -21.07
C ARG A 424 -7.45 29.25 -20.37
N ASP A 425 -6.23 29.73 -20.51
CA ASP A 425 -5.09 29.24 -19.71
C ASP A 425 -4.92 30.09 -18.46
N LEU A 426 -5.10 29.50 -17.29
CA LEU A 426 -4.93 30.19 -16.00
C LEU A 426 -3.48 30.54 -15.68
N ARG A 427 -2.49 29.95 -16.37
CA ARG A 427 -1.08 30.34 -16.23
C ARG A 427 -0.76 31.60 -17.03
N THR A 428 -1.60 31.95 -18.00
CA THR A 428 -1.46 33.17 -18.82
C THR A 428 -2.79 33.95 -18.88
N PRO A 429 -3.33 34.42 -17.74
CA PRO A 429 -4.69 34.97 -17.67
C PRO A 429 -4.88 36.29 -18.42
N ALA A 430 -3.80 37.00 -18.78
CA ALA A 430 -3.87 38.19 -19.63
C ALA A 430 -4.06 37.84 -21.12
N ARG A 431 -3.80 36.60 -21.52
CA ARG A 431 -4.02 36.14 -22.90
C ARG A 431 -5.52 35.98 -23.14
N ALA A 432 -5.95 36.45 -24.32
CA ALA A 432 -7.32 36.27 -24.78
C ALA A 432 -7.68 34.77 -24.83
N SER A 433 -8.93 34.46 -24.49
CA SER A 433 -9.45 33.10 -24.60
C SER A 433 -9.54 32.67 -26.07
N THR A 434 -9.35 31.37 -26.31
CA THR A 434 -9.42 30.80 -27.67
C THR A 434 -10.80 30.21 -27.88
N PRO A 435 -11.64 30.75 -28.79
CA PRO A 435 -13.00 30.25 -28.97
C PRO A 435 -13.00 28.83 -29.56
N PHE A 436 -14.01 28.05 -29.19
CA PHE A 436 -14.28 26.75 -29.78
C PHE A 436 -15.65 26.73 -30.44
N THR A 437 -15.75 25.95 -31.52
CA THR A 437 -17.02 25.69 -32.19
C THR A 437 -17.77 24.59 -31.47
N THR A 438 -19.02 24.87 -31.10
CA THR A 438 -19.97 23.87 -30.62
C THR A 438 -20.63 23.21 -31.81
N GLU A 439 -20.63 21.88 -31.82
CA GLU A 439 -21.31 21.05 -32.81
C GLU A 439 -22.84 21.14 -32.65
N PRO A 440 -23.62 20.76 -33.69
CA PRO A 440 -25.08 20.80 -33.63
C PRO A 440 -25.70 20.00 -32.47
N ASP A 441 -25.02 18.96 -32.00
CA ASP A 441 -25.45 18.15 -30.86
C ASP A 441 -25.07 18.72 -29.48
N GLY A 442 -24.36 19.85 -29.46
CA GLY A 442 -23.86 20.53 -28.27
C GLY A 442 -22.48 20.07 -27.80
N THR A 443 -21.82 19.16 -28.52
CA THR A 443 -20.45 18.75 -28.18
C THR A 443 -19.43 19.79 -28.64
N VAL A 444 -18.30 19.88 -27.94
CA VAL A 444 -17.23 20.83 -28.25
C VAL A 444 -15.94 20.07 -28.48
N TRP A 445 -15.26 20.34 -29.61
CA TRP A 445 -14.02 19.66 -30.03
C TRP A 445 -12.90 19.80 -29.00
N PRO A 446 -11.96 18.82 -28.96
CA PRO A 446 -11.25 18.45 -27.76
C PRO A 446 -10.41 19.59 -27.20
N PHE A 447 -10.58 19.81 -25.91
CA PHE A 447 -9.73 20.70 -25.13
C PHE A 447 -8.47 19.93 -24.78
N GLN A 448 -7.32 20.48 -25.14
CA GLN A 448 -6.07 19.95 -24.61
C GLN A 448 -6.03 20.26 -23.13
N GLN A 449 -5.97 19.22 -22.32
CA GLN A 449 -5.66 19.32 -20.92
C GLN A 449 -4.22 18.81 -20.75
N PRO A 450 -3.22 19.72 -20.62
CA PRO A 450 -1.88 19.32 -20.22
C PRO A 450 -2.02 18.51 -18.93
N GLY A 451 -1.67 17.23 -19.06
CA GLY A 451 -2.27 16.18 -18.25
C GLY A 451 -1.95 16.28 -16.76
N ARG A 452 -2.75 15.53 -16.00
CA ARG A 452 -2.49 15.08 -14.61
C ARG A 452 -1.07 14.57 -14.34
N THR A 453 -0.24 14.39 -15.36
CA THR A 453 1.18 14.08 -15.28
C THR A 453 1.95 15.39 -15.14
N PRO A 454 2.60 15.67 -13.99
CA PRO A 454 3.54 16.78 -13.90
C PRO A 454 4.53 16.71 -15.06
N ALA A 455 4.92 17.86 -15.61
CA ALA A 455 6.06 17.90 -16.49
C ALA A 455 7.26 17.21 -15.80
N PRO A 456 8.23 16.62 -16.54
CA PRO A 456 9.33 15.86 -15.95
C PRO A 456 10.13 16.61 -14.87
N ASP A 457 10.03 17.94 -14.85
CA ASP A 457 10.63 18.89 -13.89
C ASP A 457 9.71 19.25 -12.70
N GLY A 458 8.50 18.68 -12.62
CA GLY A 458 7.47 19.00 -11.63
C GLY A 458 6.74 20.33 -11.88
N GLY A 459 6.98 20.99 -13.01
CA GLY A 459 6.39 22.29 -13.35
C GLY A 459 4.94 22.19 -13.86
N CYS A 460 4.13 23.20 -13.53
CA CYS A 460 2.82 23.44 -14.16
C CYS A 460 2.97 24.60 -15.16
N THR A 461 3.28 24.26 -16.41
CA THR A 461 3.52 25.24 -17.49
C THR A 461 2.23 25.84 -18.05
N THR A 462 1.11 25.13 -17.95
CA THR A 462 -0.18 25.48 -18.55
C THR A 462 -1.32 24.86 -17.73
N TRP A 463 -2.43 25.58 -17.57
CA TRP A 463 -3.65 25.05 -16.95
C TRP A 463 -4.88 25.55 -17.72
N ASN A 464 -5.38 24.72 -18.63
CA ASN A 464 -6.50 25.07 -19.50
C ASN A 464 -7.84 24.84 -18.81
N THR A 465 -8.69 25.86 -18.77
CA THR A 465 -10.09 25.82 -18.33
C THR A 465 -11.02 26.02 -19.51
N VAL A 466 -12.24 25.51 -19.36
CA VAL A 466 -13.36 25.78 -20.25
C VAL A 466 -14.04 27.05 -19.77
N GLN A 467 -14.07 28.06 -20.62
CA GLN A 467 -14.85 29.28 -20.41
C GLN A 467 -16.19 29.12 -21.12
N VAL A 468 -17.28 29.20 -20.37
CA VAL A 468 -18.65 29.11 -20.88
C VAL A 468 -19.34 30.44 -20.69
N THR A 469 -19.94 30.96 -21.75
CA THR A 469 -20.76 32.18 -21.68
C THR A 469 -22.23 31.81 -21.81
N GLY A 470 -22.98 32.11 -20.74
CA GLY A 470 -24.42 31.85 -20.67
C GLY A 470 -25.27 32.87 -21.43
N ARG A 471 -26.59 32.71 -21.37
CA ARG A 471 -27.54 33.65 -22.00
C ARG A 471 -27.46 35.06 -21.40
N ASP A 472 -27.16 35.12 -20.11
CA ASP A 472 -26.92 36.32 -19.30
C ASP A 472 -25.67 37.12 -19.74
N GLY A 473 -24.80 36.51 -20.55
CA GLY A 473 -23.57 37.14 -21.04
C GLY A 473 -22.39 37.03 -20.08
N HIS A 474 -22.58 36.44 -18.89
CA HIS A 474 -21.49 36.23 -17.94
C HIS A 474 -20.65 35.03 -18.38
N ALA A 475 -19.33 35.23 -18.37
CA ALA A 475 -18.36 34.19 -18.61
C ALA A 475 -17.99 33.49 -17.30
N ARG A 476 -18.01 32.16 -17.33
CA ARG A 476 -17.74 31.29 -16.18
C ARG A 476 -16.67 30.30 -16.54
N LEU A 477 -15.73 30.05 -15.63
CA LEU A 477 -14.59 29.16 -15.86
C LEU A 477 -14.80 27.83 -15.18
N TYR A 478 -14.47 26.75 -15.88
CA TYR A 478 -14.58 25.38 -15.40
C TYR A 478 -13.24 24.66 -15.58
N ALA A 479 -12.77 24.01 -14.51
CA ALA A 479 -11.59 23.17 -14.54
C ALA A 479 -11.99 21.69 -14.52
N ASP A 480 -11.44 20.91 -15.43
CA ASP A 480 -11.59 19.46 -15.34
C ASP A 480 -10.62 18.87 -14.29
N LEU A 481 -11.19 18.30 -13.24
CA LEU A 481 -10.48 17.57 -12.19
C LEU A 481 -10.61 16.05 -12.36
N GLY A 482 -11.15 15.61 -13.49
CA GLY A 482 -11.39 14.25 -13.97
C GLY A 482 -12.65 13.58 -13.43
N ASP A 483 -13.66 14.39 -13.06
CA ASP A 483 -15.03 13.96 -12.78
C ASP A 483 -15.95 14.31 -13.97
N LEU A 484 -17.14 13.73 -14.08
CA LEU A 484 -18.10 14.04 -15.15
C LEU A 484 -18.52 15.51 -15.16
N LEU A 485 -18.67 16.10 -13.97
CA LEU A 485 -18.95 17.53 -13.80
C LEU A 485 -17.64 18.28 -13.56
N PRO A 486 -17.21 19.16 -14.47
CA PRO A 486 -16.07 20.04 -14.25
C PRO A 486 -16.31 20.97 -13.05
N ALA A 487 -15.24 21.32 -12.34
CA ALA A 487 -15.31 22.22 -11.20
C ALA A 487 -15.48 23.67 -11.67
N HIS A 488 -16.59 24.32 -11.32
CA HIS A 488 -16.77 25.76 -11.51
C HIS A 488 -15.79 26.51 -10.62
N LEU A 489 -14.98 27.36 -11.24
CA LEU A 489 -14.00 28.19 -10.55
C LEU A 489 -14.65 29.50 -10.15
N THR A 490 -14.57 29.81 -8.86
CA THR A 490 -15.08 31.03 -8.26
C THR A 490 -13.97 31.74 -7.49
N THR A 491 -14.17 33.02 -7.20
CA THR A 491 -13.26 33.83 -6.38
C THR A 491 -14.00 34.39 -5.17
N GLY A 492 -13.27 34.87 -4.16
CA GLY A 492 -13.87 35.44 -2.95
C GLY A 492 -14.19 34.42 -1.85
N PRO A 493 -14.90 34.84 -0.80
CA PRO A 493 -15.19 34.00 0.36
C PRO A 493 -16.25 32.93 0.03
N PRO A 494 -16.21 31.74 0.65
CA PRO A 494 -17.16 30.65 0.36
C PRO A 494 -18.65 31.00 0.50
N GLY A 495 -18.98 31.98 1.35
CA GLY A 495 -20.36 32.44 1.55
C GLY A 495 -20.85 33.49 0.54
N ALA A 496 -19.95 34.03 -0.30
CA ALA A 496 -20.26 34.99 -1.35
C ALA A 496 -19.26 34.82 -2.51
N PRO A 497 -19.31 33.68 -3.22
CA PRO A 497 -18.45 33.45 -4.36
C PRO A 497 -18.78 34.43 -5.49
N GLY A 498 -17.76 35.05 -6.07
CA GLY A 498 -17.83 35.85 -7.29
C GLY A 498 -17.24 35.09 -8.48
N GLU A 499 -17.52 35.56 -9.70
CA GLU A 499 -16.96 34.99 -10.92
C GLU A 499 -15.49 35.41 -11.09
N VAL A 500 -14.68 34.58 -11.77
CA VAL A 500 -13.25 34.84 -11.96
C VAL A 500 -13.00 36.04 -12.90
N ASP A 501 -13.91 36.28 -13.85
CA ASP A 501 -13.81 37.39 -14.80
C ASP A 501 -14.27 38.75 -14.21
N ASP A 502 -14.83 38.78 -12.99
CA ASP A 502 -15.20 40.01 -12.26
C ASP A 502 -14.00 40.71 -11.58
N LEU A 503 -12.78 40.22 -11.78
CA LEU A 503 -11.58 40.91 -11.29
C LEU A 503 -11.39 42.23 -12.04
N PRO A 504 -11.42 43.40 -11.37
CA PRO A 504 -11.01 44.64 -12.01
C PRO A 504 -9.55 44.48 -12.49
N PRO A 505 -9.15 45.13 -13.60
CA PRO A 505 -7.77 45.13 -14.04
C PRO A 505 -6.85 45.54 -12.86
N PRO A 506 -5.60 45.04 -12.81
CA PRO A 506 -4.70 45.14 -11.64
C PRO A 506 -4.28 46.57 -11.24
N GLU A 507 -4.93 47.63 -11.72
CA GLU A 507 -4.68 49.02 -11.34
C GLU A 507 -5.45 49.51 -10.10
N ARG A 508 -6.28 48.68 -9.46
CA ARG A 508 -7.09 49.09 -8.28
C ARG A 508 -6.87 48.29 -7.00
N LEU A 509 -5.68 47.72 -6.78
CA LEU A 509 -5.27 47.21 -5.47
C LEU A 509 -4.31 48.16 -4.70
N GLY A 510 -4.07 49.36 -5.22
CA GLY A 510 -3.27 50.40 -4.57
C GLY A 510 -4.11 51.53 -3.98
N ALA A 511 -5.04 51.26 -3.07
CA ALA A 511 -5.72 52.33 -2.30
C ALA A 511 -6.52 51.85 -1.07
N LEU A 512 -5.95 50.97 -0.24
CA LEU A 512 -6.32 50.83 1.18
C LEU A 512 -5.01 50.45 1.88
N GLY A 513 -4.24 51.30 2.56
CA GLY A 513 -4.62 52.47 3.33
C GLY A 513 -4.41 52.16 4.82
N VAL A 514 -3.13 52.14 5.23
CA VAL A 514 -2.57 51.99 6.61
C VAL A 514 -2.74 50.65 7.29
#